data_AF-A0A7M3NZG0-F1
#
_entry.id   AF-A0A7M3NZG0-F1
#
_cell.length_a   1.000
_cell.length_b   1.000
_cell.length_c   1.000
_cell.angle_alpha   90.00
_cell.angle_beta   90.00
_cell.angle_gamma   90.00
#
_symmetry.space_group_name_H-M   'P 1'
#
loop_
_entity.id
_entity.type
_entity.pdbx_description
1 polymer ?
#
loop_
_entity_poly.entity_id
_entity_poly.type
_entity_poly.pdbx_seq_one_letter_code
_entity_poly.pdbx_strand_id
1 'polypeptide(L)'
;MEPSEAGRDPEAVSKFVEAFAAQLVEAGMQRMAARVFAALLASDSGTMSSAELGEQLQVSPAAISGAVRYLAQVHMVSREREPGSRRERYRVHSDQWYEALTNRDAILRRWGQTLREGVDSLGAATPGGQRIAETLAFFEYLEGEIGLLMERWREHRDRTFGQGGGAP
;
A
#
# COMPACT_ATOMS: atom_id res chain seq x y z
N MET A 1 -2.00 -44.48 5.70
CA MET A 1 -1.62 -43.55 4.61
C MET A 1 -2.39 -42.28 4.91
N GLU A 2 -1.80 -41.43 5.75
CA GLU A 2 -2.39 -40.17 6.20
C GLU A 2 -2.26 -39.13 5.08
N PRO A 3 -3.24 -38.24 4.88
CA PRO A 3 -3.17 -37.21 3.85
C PRO A 3 -2.11 -36.16 4.23
N SER A 4 -1.14 -35.92 3.35
CA SER A 4 -0.18 -34.83 3.44
C SER A 4 -0.92 -33.50 3.53
N GLU A 5 -0.64 -32.70 4.56
CA GLU A 5 -1.02 -31.29 4.62
C GLU A 5 -0.60 -30.61 3.30
N ALA A 6 -1.56 -30.02 2.61
CA ALA A 6 -1.39 -29.45 1.28
C ALA A 6 -0.59 -28.12 1.37
N GLY A 7 0.73 -28.23 1.48
CA GLY A 7 1.65 -27.09 1.41
C GLY A 7 1.62 -26.49 0.00
N ARG A 8 1.39 -25.17 -0.11
CA ARG A 8 1.46 -24.43 -1.38
C ARG A 8 2.81 -24.67 -2.06
N ASP A 9 2.79 -24.86 -3.38
CA ASP A 9 4.00 -24.95 -4.19
C ASP A 9 4.84 -23.66 -4.05
N PRO A 10 6.07 -23.72 -3.48
CA PRO A 10 6.93 -22.56 -3.32
C PRO A 10 7.26 -21.86 -4.64
N GLU A 11 7.32 -22.60 -5.74
CA GLU A 11 7.59 -22.03 -7.06
C GLU A 11 6.39 -21.19 -7.56
N ALA A 12 5.17 -21.67 -7.32
CA ALA A 12 3.96 -20.92 -7.64
C ALA A 12 3.86 -19.61 -6.83
N VAL A 13 4.21 -19.65 -5.53
CA VAL A 13 4.24 -18.45 -4.67
C VAL A 13 5.29 -17.45 -5.17
N SER A 14 6.50 -17.93 -5.51
CA SER A 14 7.56 -17.08 -6.04
C SER A 14 7.15 -16.40 -7.36
N LYS A 15 6.55 -17.16 -8.28
CA LYS A 15 6.01 -16.62 -9.55
C LYS A 15 4.95 -15.55 -9.31
N PHE A 16 4.03 -15.76 -8.37
CA PHE A 16 3.04 -14.75 -8.00
C PHE A 16 3.71 -13.48 -7.44
N VAL A 17 4.65 -13.63 -6.52
CA VAL A 17 5.37 -12.50 -5.90
C VAL A 17 6.07 -11.65 -6.97
N GLU A 18 6.79 -12.28 -7.89
CA GLU A 18 7.48 -11.55 -8.96
C GLU A 18 6.50 -10.91 -9.96
N ALA A 19 5.43 -11.60 -10.35
CA ALA A 19 4.43 -11.08 -11.28
C ALA A 19 3.68 -9.87 -10.69
N PHE A 20 3.26 -9.96 -9.43
CA PHE A 20 2.57 -8.87 -8.77
C PHE A 20 3.52 -7.70 -8.47
N ALA A 21 4.77 -7.99 -8.10
CA ALA A 21 5.78 -6.95 -7.93
C ALA A 21 6.04 -6.18 -9.24
N ALA A 22 6.04 -6.85 -10.41
CA ALA A 22 6.19 -6.19 -11.70
C ALA A 22 5.05 -5.19 -11.97
N GLN A 23 3.80 -5.57 -11.70
CA GLN A 23 2.64 -4.68 -11.85
C GLN A 23 2.70 -3.46 -10.90
N LEU A 24 3.14 -3.66 -9.65
CA LEU A 24 3.33 -2.57 -8.71
C LEU A 24 4.44 -1.60 -9.15
N VAL A 25 5.48 -2.11 -9.80
CA VAL A 25 6.54 -1.28 -10.40
C VAL A 25 5.99 -0.45 -11.56
N GLU A 26 5.17 -1.03 -12.42
CA GLU A 26 4.48 -0.29 -13.49
C GLU A 26 3.57 0.81 -12.92
N ALA A 27 2.96 0.57 -11.76
CA ALA A 27 2.19 1.56 -11.02
C ALA A 27 3.04 2.63 -10.29
N GLY A 28 4.37 2.60 -10.42
CA GLY A 28 5.30 3.61 -9.91
C GLY A 28 5.98 3.28 -8.58
N MET A 29 5.77 2.08 -8.03
CA MET A 29 6.45 1.65 -6.80
C MET A 29 7.92 1.30 -7.07
N GLN A 30 8.81 1.59 -6.11
CA GLN A 30 10.19 1.16 -6.20
C GLN A 30 10.30 -0.38 -6.24
N ARG A 31 11.13 -0.91 -7.14
CA ARG A 31 11.28 -2.36 -7.40
C ARG A 31 11.41 -3.23 -6.15
N MET A 32 12.29 -2.86 -5.21
CA MET A 32 12.50 -3.67 -4.01
C MET A 32 11.33 -3.54 -3.01
N ALA A 33 10.69 -2.37 -2.93
CA ALA A 33 9.49 -2.17 -2.13
C ALA A 33 8.33 -3.02 -2.65
N ALA A 34 8.14 -3.07 -3.97
CA ALA A 34 7.13 -3.90 -4.62
C ALA A 34 7.34 -5.40 -4.31
N ARG A 35 8.58 -5.89 -4.42
CA ARG A 35 8.91 -7.30 -4.09
C ARG A 35 8.69 -7.62 -2.60
N VAL A 36 9.12 -6.73 -1.70
CA VAL A 36 8.90 -6.90 -0.24
C VAL A 36 7.41 -6.90 0.10
N PHE A 37 6.64 -5.98 -0.49
CA PHE A 37 5.20 -5.90 -0.26
C PHE A 37 4.46 -7.14 -0.78
N ALA A 38 4.78 -7.59 -1.99
CA ALA A 38 4.21 -8.80 -2.58
C ALA A 38 4.56 -10.06 -1.75
N ALA A 39 5.80 -10.18 -1.26
CA ALA A 39 6.21 -11.29 -0.40
C ALA A 39 5.45 -11.31 0.93
N LEU A 40 5.30 -10.15 1.59
CA LEU A 40 4.54 -10.04 2.82
C LEU A 40 3.06 -10.37 2.62
N LEU A 41 2.45 -9.92 1.52
CA LEU A 41 1.06 -10.26 1.16
C LEU A 41 0.86 -11.75 0.89
N ALA A 42 1.87 -12.41 0.30
CA ALA A 42 1.82 -13.84 0.01
C ALA A 42 2.13 -14.72 1.24
N SER A 43 2.60 -14.14 2.36
CA SER A 43 2.89 -14.84 3.61
C SER A 43 1.59 -15.21 4.34
N ASP A 44 1.50 -16.45 4.82
CA ASP A 44 0.32 -16.93 5.58
C ASP A 44 0.05 -16.11 6.86
N SER A 45 1.10 -15.56 7.48
CA SER A 45 0.98 -14.73 8.68
C SER A 45 0.88 -13.23 8.39
N GLY A 46 1.01 -12.82 7.12
CA GLY A 46 1.15 -11.42 6.70
C GLY A 46 2.33 -10.68 7.33
N THR A 47 3.25 -11.42 7.98
CA THR A 47 4.30 -10.87 8.85
C THR A 47 5.62 -11.60 8.61
N MET A 48 6.70 -10.87 8.30
CA MET A 48 8.04 -11.46 8.08
C MET A 48 9.14 -10.59 8.67
N SER A 49 10.26 -11.20 9.06
CA SER A 49 11.49 -10.54 9.47
C SER A 49 12.38 -10.21 8.27
N SER A 50 13.40 -9.37 8.48
CA SER A 50 14.41 -9.10 7.45
C SER A 50 15.12 -10.35 6.93
N ALA A 51 15.30 -11.37 7.79
CA ALA A 51 15.98 -12.61 7.42
C ALA A 51 15.10 -13.46 6.49
N GLU A 52 13.82 -13.66 6.86
CA GLU A 52 12.85 -14.39 6.03
C GLU A 52 12.63 -13.69 4.68
N LEU A 53 12.55 -12.36 4.67
CA LEU A 53 12.45 -11.59 3.42
C LEU A 53 13.71 -11.72 2.55
N GLY A 54 14.90 -11.67 3.17
CA GLY A 54 16.17 -11.83 2.44
C GLY A 54 16.30 -13.22 1.81
N GLU A 55 15.86 -14.25 2.53
CA GLU A 55 15.83 -15.63 2.05
C GLU A 55 14.81 -15.81 0.92
N GLN A 56 13.56 -15.38 1.11
CA GLN A 56 12.53 -15.56 0.09
C GLN A 56 12.84 -14.78 -1.20
N LEU A 57 13.32 -13.54 -1.08
CA LEU A 57 13.57 -12.67 -2.23
C LEU A 57 14.98 -12.83 -2.82
N GLN A 58 15.85 -13.60 -2.16
CA GLN A 58 17.27 -13.79 -2.52
C GLN A 58 18.02 -12.46 -2.61
N VAL A 59 17.90 -11.63 -1.57
CA VAL A 59 18.50 -10.28 -1.50
C VAL A 59 19.17 -10.00 -0.16
N SER A 60 20.05 -9.00 -0.12
CA SER A 60 20.75 -8.62 1.09
C SER A 60 19.85 -7.89 2.12
N PRO A 61 20.15 -7.99 3.43
CA PRO A 61 19.42 -7.24 4.47
C PRO A 61 19.42 -5.71 4.26
N ALA A 62 20.47 -5.18 3.64
CA ALA A 62 20.57 -3.76 3.31
C ALA A 62 19.51 -3.33 2.27
N ALA A 63 19.25 -4.17 1.26
CA ALA A 63 18.21 -3.92 0.26
C ALA A 63 16.80 -3.94 0.87
N ILE A 64 16.57 -4.85 1.84
CA ILE A 64 15.31 -4.92 2.59
C ILE A 64 15.09 -3.67 3.44
N SER A 65 16.14 -3.19 4.12
CA SER A 65 16.03 -2.06 5.05
C SER A 65 15.52 -0.77 4.39
N GLY A 66 16.00 -0.47 3.17
CA GLY A 66 15.53 0.67 2.38
C GLY A 66 14.08 0.51 1.93
N ALA A 67 13.72 -0.67 1.43
CA ALA A 67 12.36 -0.99 0.98
C ALA A 67 11.33 -0.87 2.11
N VAL A 68 11.62 -1.46 3.27
CA VAL A 68 10.73 -1.38 4.44
C VAL A 68 10.59 0.05 4.93
N ARG A 69 11.67 0.85 4.93
CA ARG A 69 11.59 2.25 5.34
C ARG A 69 10.62 3.03 4.44
N TYR A 70 10.73 2.86 3.13
CA TYR A 70 9.81 3.46 2.17
C TYR A 70 8.37 2.99 2.42
N LEU A 71 8.13 1.68 2.53
CA LEU A 71 6.80 1.12 2.77
C LEU A 71 6.15 1.60 4.08
N ALA A 72 6.95 1.79 5.13
CA ALA A 72 6.47 2.36 6.38
C ALA A 72 6.13 3.86 6.24
N GLN A 73 6.91 4.62 5.48
CA GLN A 73 6.64 6.04 5.20
C GLN A 73 5.34 6.23 4.42
N VAL A 74 5.02 5.31 3.50
CA VAL A 74 3.74 5.33 2.76
C VAL A 74 2.65 4.52 3.45
N HIS A 75 2.81 4.17 4.73
CA HIS A 75 1.80 3.48 5.56
C HIS A 75 1.32 2.12 5.03
N MET A 76 2.12 1.43 4.19
CA MET A 76 1.78 0.11 3.67
C MET A 76 2.24 -1.04 4.58
N VAL A 77 3.25 -0.78 5.42
CA VAL A 77 3.82 -1.77 6.35
C VAL A 77 4.07 -1.14 7.72
N SER A 78 3.78 -1.88 8.79
CA SER A 78 4.19 -1.51 10.15
C SER A 78 5.40 -2.33 10.60
N ARG A 79 6.20 -1.71 11.47
CA ARG A 79 7.32 -2.35 12.15
C ARG A 79 6.89 -2.73 13.56
N GLU A 80 6.93 -4.02 13.85
CA GLU A 80 6.61 -4.56 15.17
C GLU A 80 7.87 -5.16 15.79
N ARG A 81 7.97 -5.04 17.12
CA ARG A 81 8.98 -5.77 17.88
C ARG A 81 8.38 -7.07 18.39
N GLU A 82 9.09 -8.15 18.13
CA GLU A 82 8.74 -9.44 18.70
C GLU A 82 8.94 -9.40 20.24
N PRO A 83 7.91 -9.74 21.04
CA PRO A 83 8.02 -9.72 22.50
C PRO A 83 9.20 -10.58 22.99
N GLY A 84 10.10 -9.99 23.78
CA GLY A 84 11.29 -10.69 24.29
C GLY A 84 12.48 -10.78 23.33
N SER A 85 12.37 -10.24 22.11
CA SER A 85 13.41 -10.27 21.09
C SER A 85 13.77 -8.87 20.60
N ARG A 86 15.01 -8.69 20.11
CA ARG A 86 15.44 -7.45 19.43
C ARG A 86 15.12 -7.47 17.93
N ARG A 87 14.52 -8.55 17.42
CA ARG A 87 14.25 -8.71 15.97
C ARG A 87 13.00 -7.92 15.57
N GLU A 88 13.13 -7.17 14.49
CA GLU A 88 12.02 -6.46 13.86
C GLU A 88 11.21 -7.45 12.99
N ARG A 89 9.89 -7.36 13.09
CA ARG A 89 8.92 -8.04 12.22
C ARG A 89 8.15 -6.97 11.44
N TYR A 90 7.91 -7.24 10.18
CA TYR A 90 7.21 -6.33 9.28
C TYR A 90 5.87 -6.93 8.94
N ARG A 91 4.80 -6.16 9.12
CA ARG A 91 3.43 -6.59 8.86
C ARG A 91 2.81 -5.73 7.78
N VAL A 92 2.22 -6.36 6.77
CA VAL A 92 1.33 -5.65 5.84
C VAL A 92 0.01 -5.37 6.53
N HIS A 93 -0.48 -4.14 6.39
CA HIS A 93 -1.83 -3.83 6.82
C HIS A 93 -2.82 -4.40 5.81
N SER A 94 -3.27 -5.64 5.99
CA SER A 94 -4.21 -6.35 5.10
C SER A 94 -5.45 -5.52 4.72
N ASP A 95 -5.92 -4.68 5.64
CA ASP A 95 -7.06 -3.79 5.45
C ASP A 95 -6.70 -2.36 5.02
N GLN A 96 -5.51 -1.88 5.40
CA GLN A 96 -5.14 -0.46 5.24
C GLN A 96 -4.20 -0.21 4.06
N TRP A 97 -3.69 -1.24 3.38
CA TRP A 97 -2.81 -0.99 2.23
C TRP A 97 -3.58 -0.38 1.06
N TYR A 98 -4.86 -0.74 0.87
CA TYR A 98 -5.75 -0.05 -0.06
C TYR A 98 -5.93 1.40 0.37
N GLU A 99 -6.23 1.62 1.65
CA GLU A 99 -6.37 2.96 2.24
C GLU A 99 -5.10 3.78 2.04
N ALA A 100 -3.92 3.22 2.25
CA ALA A 100 -2.63 3.87 2.06
C ALA A 100 -2.35 4.25 0.60
N LEU A 101 -2.73 3.40 -0.37
CA LEU A 101 -2.66 3.73 -1.80
C LEU A 101 -3.64 4.84 -2.19
N THR A 102 -4.82 4.88 -1.55
CA THR A 102 -5.81 5.95 -1.72
C THR A 102 -5.60 7.16 -0.81
N ASN A 103 -4.74 7.09 0.22
CA ASN A 103 -4.37 8.18 1.14
C ASN A 103 -3.45 9.21 0.45
N ARG A 104 -3.68 9.35 -0.86
CA ARG A 104 -3.35 10.50 -1.68
C ARG A 104 -4.01 11.77 -1.14
N ASP A 105 -4.97 11.69 -0.22
CA ASP A 105 -5.60 12.83 0.45
C ASP A 105 -4.58 13.88 0.94
N ALA A 106 -3.50 13.49 1.61
CA ALA A 106 -2.49 14.45 2.08
C ALA A 106 -1.76 15.16 0.92
N ILE A 107 -1.52 14.46 -0.19
CA ILE A 107 -0.87 14.99 -1.40
C ILE A 107 -1.85 15.87 -2.18
N LEU A 108 -3.10 15.40 -2.36
CA LEU A 108 -4.18 16.11 -3.04
C LEU A 108 -4.53 17.40 -2.32
N ARG A 109 -4.64 17.39 -0.98
CA ARG A 109 -4.83 18.59 -0.16
C ARG A 109 -3.68 19.59 -0.33
N ARG A 110 -2.43 19.11 -0.33
CA ARG A 110 -1.25 19.96 -0.55
C ARG A 110 -1.27 20.58 -1.94
N TRP A 111 -1.58 19.81 -2.97
CA TRP A 111 -1.71 20.31 -4.35
C TRP A 111 -2.86 21.30 -4.47
N GLY A 112 -4.01 21.01 -3.88
CA GLY A 112 -5.16 21.92 -3.84
C GLY A 112 -4.79 23.27 -3.23
N GLN A 113 -4.02 23.28 -2.13
CA GLN A 113 -3.54 24.53 -1.53
C GLN A 113 -2.63 25.32 -2.50
N THR A 114 -1.64 24.66 -3.12
CA THR A 114 -0.75 25.31 -4.09
C THR A 114 -1.51 25.82 -5.33
N LEU A 115 -2.48 25.06 -5.84
CA LEU A 115 -3.28 25.46 -6.99
C LEU A 115 -4.18 26.66 -6.65
N ARG A 116 -4.73 26.72 -5.43
CA ARG A 116 -5.53 27.86 -4.95
C ARG A 116 -4.70 29.14 -4.91
N GLU A 117 -3.50 29.08 -4.34
CA GLU A 117 -2.54 30.20 -4.37
C GLU A 117 -2.17 30.61 -5.81
N GLY A 118 -2.08 29.63 -6.73
CA GLY A 118 -1.85 29.88 -8.15
C GLY A 118 -3.01 30.62 -8.83
N VAL A 119 -4.26 30.30 -8.51
CA VAL A 119 -5.45 31.01 -9.02
C VAL A 119 -5.45 32.46 -8.54
N ASP A 120 -5.19 32.68 -7.25
CA ASP A 120 -5.13 34.01 -6.65
C ASP A 120 -4.02 34.86 -7.26
N SER A 121 -2.85 34.25 -7.52
CA SER A 121 -1.67 34.93 -8.07
C SER A 121 -1.81 35.27 -9.56
N LEU A 122 -2.38 34.36 -10.36
CA LEU A 122 -2.54 34.55 -11.81
C LEU A 122 -3.80 35.34 -12.18
N GLY A 123 -4.72 35.52 -11.23
CA GLY A 123 -6.03 36.10 -11.44
C GLY A 123 -6.97 35.12 -12.13
N ALA A 124 -8.09 34.78 -11.47
CA ALA A 124 -9.05 33.77 -11.94
C ALA A 124 -9.66 34.05 -13.33
N ALA A 125 -9.66 35.32 -13.77
CA ALA A 125 -10.19 35.71 -15.09
C ALA A 125 -9.16 35.57 -16.24
N THR A 126 -7.89 35.31 -15.94
CA THR A 126 -6.89 35.11 -16.99
C THR A 126 -7.01 33.69 -17.56
N PRO A 127 -6.62 33.45 -18.82
CA PRO A 127 -6.58 32.09 -19.36
C PRO A 127 -5.71 31.13 -18.54
N GLY A 128 -4.66 31.64 -17.89
CA GLY A 128 -3.81 30.88 -16.96
C GLY A 128 -4.54 30.53 -15.67
N GLY A 129 -5.19 31.51 -15.04
CA GLY A 129 -5.98 31.30 -13.83
C GLY A 129 -7.14 30.33 -14.05
N GLN A 130 -7.82 30.39 -15.20
CA GLN A 130 -8.91 29.47 -15.54
C GLN A 130 -8.45 28.01 -15.62
N ARG A 131 -7.30 27.73 -16.27
CA ARG A 131 -6.74 26.36 -16.35
C ARG A 131 -6.39 25.79 -14.98
N ILE A 132 -5.80 26.61 -14.11
CA ILE A 132 -5.46 26.19 -12.74
C ILE A 132 -6.74 26.01 -11.91
N ALA A 133 -7.73 26.88 -12.08
CA ALA A 133 -9.02 26.78 -11.38
C ALA A 133 -9.77 25.49 -11.75
N GLU A 134 -9.79 25.11 -13.04
CA GLU A 134 -10.36 23.84 -13.48
C GLU A 134 -9.62 22.63 -12.89
N THR A 135 -8.29 22.71 -12.86
CA THR A 135 -7.44 21.67 -12.23
C THR A 135 -7.73 21.56 -10.74
N LEU A 136 -7.85 22.69 -10.03
CA LEU A 136 -8.21 22.75 -8.61
C LEU A 136 -9.57 22.10 -8.36
N ALA A 137 -10.59 22.50 -9.14
CA ALA A 137 -11.94 21.95 -9.01
C ALA A 137 -11.97 20.43 -9.23
N PHE A 138 -11.20 19.92 -10.19
CA PHE A 138 -11.08 18.48 -10.41
C PHE A 138 -10.45 17.75 -9.20
N PHE A 139 -9.39 18.30 -8.61
CA PHE A 139 -8.76 17.69 -7.44
C PHE A 139 -9.65 17.72 -6.20
N GLU A 140 -10.38 18.81 -5.97
CA GLU A 140 -11.36 18.92 -4.87
C GLU A 140 -12.50 17.91 -5.04
N TYR A 141 -13.00 17.72 -6.27
CA TYR A 141 -13.99 16.69 -6.58
C TYR A 141 -13.44 15.28 -6.34
N LEU A 142 -12.23 15.00 -6.82
CA LEU A 142 -11.59 13.69 -6.69
C LEU A 142 -11.34 13.33 -5.22
N GLU A 143 -10.93 14.29 -4.39
CA GLU A 143 -10.74 14.09 -2.94
C GLU A 143 -12.05 13.63 -2.28
N GLY A 144 -13.17 14.29 -2.58
CA GLY A 144 -14.49 13.91 -2.07
C GLY A 144 -14.92 12.50 -2.52
N GLU A 145 -14.76 12.19 -3.81
CA GLU A 145 -15.16 10.90 -4.37
C GLU A 145 -14.31 9.73 -3.86
N ILE A 146 -13.00 9.93 -3.63
CA ILE A 146 -12.14 8.91 -3.02
C ILE A 146 -12.64 8.58 -1.61
N GLY A 147 -12.99 9.59 -0.81
CA GLY A 147 -13.54 9.38 0.53
C GLY A 147 -14.80 8.52 0.52
N LEU A 148 -15.75 8.84 -0.36
CA LEU A 148 -17.01 8.08 -0.53
C LEU A 148 -16.76 6.67 -1.08
N LEU A 149 -15.83 6.51 -2.01
CA LEU A 149 -15.45 5.20 -2.55
C LEU A 149 -14.92 4.30 -1.43
N MET A 150 -14.06 4.83 -0.56
CA MET A 150 -13.48 4.07 0.55
C MET A 150 -14.52 3.71 1.62
N GLU A 151 -15.48 4.60 1.89
CA GLU A 151 -16.62 4.27 2.75
C GLU A 151 -17.42 3.09 2.20
N ARG A 152 -17.82 3.15 0.92
CA ARG A 152 -18.53 2.05 0.25
C ARG A 152 -17.72 0.76 0.21
N TRP A 153 -16.39 0.85 0.03
CA TRP A 153 -15.52 -0.32 0.07
C TRP A 153 -15.52 -0.98 1.45
N ARG A 154 -15.40 -0.21 2.54
CA ARG A 154 -15.45 -0.74 3.90
C ARG A 154 -16.76 -1.50 4.15
N GLU A 155 -17.89 -0.92 3.79
CA GLU A 155 -19.19 -1.60 3.88
C GLU A 155 -19.28 -2.87 3.03
N HIS A 156 -18.73 -2.84 1.81
CA HIS A 156 -18.69 -4.01 0.94
C HIS A 156 -17.82 -5.11 1.53
N ARG A 157 -16.62 -4.77 2.00
CA ARG A 157 -15.67 -5.72 2.61
C ARG A 157 -16.31 -6.38 3.84
N ASP A 158 -16.93 -5.61 4.72
CA ASP A 158 -17.54 -6.16 5.94
C ASP A 158 -18.69 -7.14 5.60
N ARG A 159 -19.44 -6.90 4.52
CA ARG A 159 -20.43 -7.88 4.03
C ARG A 159 -19.81 -9.11 3.40
N THR A 160 -18.75 -8.94 2.61
CA THR A 160 -18.14 -10.02 1.81
C THR A 160 -17.21 -10.90 2.64
N PHE A 161 -16.55 -10.33 3.65
CA PHE A 161 -15.50 -10.97 4.44
C PHE A 161 -15.74 -10.94 5.96
N GLY A 162 -16.72 -10.18 6.46
CA GLY A 162 -17.00 -10.02 7.90
C GLY A 162 -17.79 -11.16 8.57
N GLN A 163 -18.16 -12.23 7.85
CA GLN A 163 -18.68 -13.46 8.46
C GLN A 163 -17.67 -14.61 8.35
N GLY A 164 -16.65 -14.62 9.20
CA GLY A 164 -15.67 -15.71 9.24
C GLY A 164 -14.73 -15.78 10.44
N GLY A 165 -14.94 -14.95 11.48
CA GLY A 165 -13.97 -14.82 12.59
C GLY A 165 -14.54 -14.99 14.00
N GLY A 166 -15.75 -15.52 14.15
CA GLY A 166 -16.37 -15.71 15.46
C GLY A 166 -16.97 -17.10 15.62
N ALA A 167 -16.22 -18.01 16.22
CA ALA A 167 -16.78 -19.14 16.96
C ALA A 167 -16.11 -19.16 18.35
N PRO A 168 -16.88 -19.47 19.41
CA PRO A 168 -16.53 -19.25 20.81
C PRO A 168 -15.38 -20.12 21.33
#